data_AF-A0A8H3J1Y4-F1
#
_entry.id   AF-A0A8H3J1Y4-F1
#
_cell.length_a   1.000
_cell.length_b   1.000
_cell.length_c   1.000
_cell.angle_alpha   90.00
_cell.angle_beta   90.00
_cell.angle_gamma   90.00
#
_symmetry.space_group_name_H-M   'P 1'
#
loop_
_entity.id
_entity.type
_entity.pdbx_description
1 polymer ?
#
loop_
_entity_poly.entity_id
_entity_poly.type
_entity_poly.pdbx_seq_one_letter_code
_entity_poly.pdbx_strand_id
1 'polypeptide(L)'
;MGAWGYGLFQSDADLDVADDISDEAGRLANDPDFTFSHPENHDTTVTKLNGGLFHQLLEKFQTKNWKHGVIYLGALSMRLGVKIAEEDMRVLKETLTRVRMYNEAKEQMHKGLEGYKSDGVAWDFKSPGVIETMQGMRPPGSKGFDLINVSQDFSRMPTPMPKDGEVEEDDKEMGVAVESGQASKKAAGKDALDDKAKVRAWFLF
;
A
#
# COMPACT_ATOMS: atom_id res chain seq x y z
N MET A 1 9.93 14.69 8.21
CA MET A 1 10.90 13.71 7.69
C MET A 1 10.88 13.87 6.17
N GLY A 2 12.04 14.14 5.57
CA GLY A 2 12.17 14.85 4.28
C GLY A 2 12.25 13.93 3.06
N ALA A 3 11.78 14.43 1.92
CA ALA A 3 11.66 13.73 0.64
C ALA A 3 12.98 13.14 0.14
N TRP A 4 12.95 11.89 -0.34
CA TRP A 4 14.13 11.23 -0.90
C TRP A 4 14.01 11.11 -2.42
N GLY A 5 13.83 12.25 -3.10
CA GLY A 5 13.80 12.40 -4.56
C GLY A 5 12.53 13.06 -5.10
N TYR A 6 12.56 13.51 -6.36
CA TYR A 6 11.42 14.13 -7.05
C TYR A 6 10.84 13.24 -8.16
N GLY A 7 11.46 12.08 -8.41
CA GLY A 7 10.98 11.05 -9.34
C GLY A 7 9.93 10.11 -8.74
N LEU A 8 9.38 9.24 -9.57
CA LEU A 8 8.43 8.20 -9.18
C LEU A 8 9.11 7.17 -8.26
N PHE A 9 8.42 6.81 -7.16
CA PHE A 9 8.84 5.80 -6.18
C PHE A 9 10.08 6.18 -5.35
N GLN A 10 10.29 7.49 -5.20
CA GLN A 10 11.43 8.04 -4.48
C GLN A 10 11.01 8.65 -3.14
N SER A 11 9.78 9.13 -3.05
CA SER A 11 9.26 9.68 -1.80
C SER A 11 8.59 8.61 -0.95
N ASP A 12 8.64 8.77 0.37
CA ASP A 12 7.92 7.93 1.33
C ASP A 12 6.41 7.88 1.01
N ALA A 13 5.84 9.03 0.65
CA ALA A 13 4.46 9.14 0.20
C ALA A 13 4.16 8.34 -1.08
N ASP A 14 5.14 8.10 -1.95
CA ASP A 14 4.95 7.24 -3.12
C ASP A 14 4.81 5.78 -2.70
N LEU A 15 5.55 5.36 -1.68
CA LEU A 15 5.51 4.01 -1.15
C LEU A 15 4.21 3.75 -0.39
N ASP A 16 3.75 4.71 0.41
CA ASP A 16 2.44 4.64 1.07
C ASP A 16 1.31 4.45 0.03
N VAL A 17 1.35 5.22 -1.07
CA VAL A 17 0.37 5.05 -2.15
C VAL A 17 0.49 3.70 -2.83
N ALA A 18 1.71 3.17 -3.02
CA ALA A 18 1.90 1.85 -3.61
C ALA A 18 1.40 0.73 -2.68
N ASP A 19 1.54 0.89 -1.36
CA ASP A 19 1.04 -0.04 -0.35
C ASP A 19 -0.50 -0.02 -0.33
N ASP A 20 -1.11 1.17 -0.29
CA ASP A 20 -2.57 1.34 -0.38
C ASP A 20 -3.16 0.70 -1.65
N ILE A 21 -2.46 0.81 -2.78
CA ILE A 21 -2.86 0.16 -4.04
C ILE A 21 -2.74 -1.36 -3.94
N SER A 22 -1.67 -1.88 -3.33
CA SER A 22 -1.48 -3.33 -3.10
C SER A 22 -2.61 -3.89 -2.25
N ASP A 23 -2.93 -3.21 -1.14
CA ASP A 23 -4.00 -3.52 -0.22
C ASP A 23 -5.37 -3.59 -0.91
N GLU A 24 -5.68 -2.57 -1.72
CA GLU A 24 -6.95 -2.52 -2.45
C GLU A 24 -7.03 -3.61 -3.52
N ALA A 25 -5.92 -3.89 -4.20
CA ALA A 25 -5.82 -4.95 -5.18
C ALA A 25 -6.01 -6.33 -4.54
N GLY A 26 -5.40 -6.57 -3.37
CA GLY A 26 -5.60 -7.79 -2.59
C GLY A 26 -7.04 -7.99 -2.14
N ARG A 27 -7.71 -6.92 -1.68
CA ARG A 27 -9.15 -6.97 -1.34
C ARG A 27 -10.02 -7.32 -2.54
N LEU A 28 -9.76 -6.74 -3.71
CA LEU A 28 -10.53 -7.04 -4.93
C LEU A 28 -10.24 -8.44 -5.48
N ALA A 29 -8.99 -8.89 -5.39
CA ALA A 29 -8.56 -10.20 -5.85
C ALA A 29 -8.92 -11.33 -4.85
N ASN A 30 -9.41 -11.00 -3.65
CA ASN A 30 -9.52 -11.90 -2.50
C ASN A 30 -8.19 -12.62 -2.20
N ASP A 31 -7.08 -11.89 -2.31
CA ASP A 31 -5.73 -12.39 -2.10
C ASP A 31 -5.00 -11.47 -1.09
N PRO A 32 -4.86 -11.89 0.18
CA PRO A 32 -4.21 -11.08 1.20
C PRO A 32 -2.69 -10.93 0.95
N ASP A 33 -2.09 -11.80 0.14
CA ASP A 33 -0.66 -11.78 -0.16
C ASP A 33 -0.37 -11.02 -1.47
N PHE A 34 -1.37 -10.33 -2.04
CA PHE A 34 -1.20 -9.55 -3.25
C PHE A 34 -0.34 -8.31 -2.98
N THR A 35 0.76 -8.18 -3.73
CA THR A 35 1.73 -7.12 -3.54
C THR A 35 2.51 -6.86 -4.81
N PHE A 36 2.75 -5.58 -5.13
CA PHE A 36 3.57 -5.18 -6.26
C PHE A 36 5.08 -5.28 -5.98
N SER A 37 5.47 -5.51 -4.72
CA SER A 37 6.86 -5.41 -4.25
C SER A 37 7.59 -6.74 -4.16
N HIS A 38 6.88 -7.87 -4.11
CA HIS A 38 7.50 -9.18 -3.90
C HIS A 38 7.78 -9.87 -5.24
N PRO A 39 9.07 -10.08 -5.60
CA PRO A 39 9.45 -10.65 -6.89
C PRO A 39 8.99 -12.11 -7.07
N GLU A 40 8.83 -12.87 -5.97
CA GLU A 40 8.36 -14.25 -6.01
C GLU A 40 6.93 -14.41 -6.57
N ASN A 41 6.10 -13.37 -6.47
CA ASN A 41 4.70 -13.37 -6.92
C ASN A 41 4.50 -12.54 -8.20
N HIS A 42 5.56 -12.30 -8.96
CA HIS A 42 5.50 -11.44 -10.14
C HIS A 42 4.51 -11.98 -11.19
N ASP A 43 4.65 -13.24 -11.59
CA ASP A 43 3.86 -13.81 -12.69
C ASP A 43 2.38 -13.99 -12.33
N THR A 44 2.11 -14.33 -11.06
CA THR A 44 0.73 -14.45 -10.55
C THR A 44 0.05 -13.09 -10.50
N THR A 45 0.76 -12.06 -10.04
CA THR A 45 0.29 -10.67 -10.02
C THR A 45 -0.01 -10.16 -11.43
N VAL A 46 0.91 -10.35 -12.38
CA VAL A 46 0.72 -9.96 -13.79
C VAL A 46 -0.48 -10.68 -14.40
N THR A 47 -0.65 -11.97 -14.13
CA THR A 47 -1.80 -12.76 -14.62
C THR A 47 -3.12 -12.21 -14.09
N LYS A 48 -3.19 -11.89 -12.78
CA LYS A 48 -4.39 -11.31 -12.17
C LYS A 48 -4.71 -9.92 -12.73
N LEU A 49 -3.71 -9.06 -12.90
CA LEU A 49 -3.87 -7.72 -13.47
C LEU A 49 -4.36 -7.78 -14.92
N ASN A 50 -3.75 -8.63 -15.75
CA ASN A 50 -4.19 -8.88 -17.13
C ASN A 50 -5.57 -9.54 -17.21
N GLY A 51 -6.00 -10.25 -16.17
CA GLY A 51 -7.34 -10.85 -16.05
C GLY A 51 -8.48 -9.86 -15.81
N GLY A 52 -8.21 -8.55 -15.83
CA GLY A 52 -9.20 -7.49 -15.65
C GLY A 52 -9.18 -6.82 -14.29
N LEU A 53 -8.35 -7.28 -13.35
CA LEU A 53 -8.17 -6.63 -12.05
C LEU A 53 -7.65 -5.19 -12.20
N PHE A 54 -6.76 -4.96 -13.18
CA PHE A 54 -6.24 -3.62 -13.47
C PHE A 54 -7.37 -2.63 -13.79
N HIS A 55 -8.29 -3.02 -14.68
CA HIS A 55 -9.41 -2.17 -15.09
C HIS A 55 -10.37 -1.90 -13.92
N GLN A 56 -10.67 -2.92 -13.10
CA GLN A 56 -11.51 -2.76 -11.90
C GLN A 56 -10.89 -1.79 -10.89
N LEU A 57 -9.57 -1.87 -10.67
CA LEU A 57 -8.84 -0.92 -9.81
C LEU A 57 -8.89 0.49 -10.39
N LEU A 58 -8.68 0.62 -11.70
CA LEU A 58 -8.72 1.91 -12.38
C LEU A 58 -10.08 2.58 -12.23
N GLU A 59 -11.17 1.87 -12.53
CA GLU A 59 -12.55 2.36 -12.39
C GLU A 59 -12.87 2.76 -10.94
N LYS A 60 -12.45 1.94 -9.97
CA LYS A 60 -12.62 2.22 -8.55
C LYS A 60 -11.90 3.50 -8.13
N PHE A 61 -10.67 3.70 -8.58
CA PHE A 61 -9.90 4.90 -8.25
C PHE A 61 -10.41 6.15 -8.97
N GLN A 62 -10.91 6.02 -10.20
CA GLN A 62 -11.61 7.10 -10.89
C GLN A 62 -12.88 7.52 -10.15
N THR A 63 -13.69 6.56 -9.71
CA THR A 63 -14.92 6.81 -8.95
C THR A 63 -14.63 7.50 -7.62
N LYS A 64 -13.54 7.11 -6.94
CA LYS A 64 -13.05 7.79 -5.73
C LYS A 64 -12.36 9.14 -6.00
N ASN A 65 -12.18 9.53 -7.28
CA ASN A 65 -11.39 10.69 -7.71
C ASN A 65 -9.95 10.69 -7.14
N TRP A 66 -9.37 9.51 -6.93
CA TRP A 66 -8.03 9.34 -6.39
C TRP A 66 -6.99 9.37 -7.52
N LYS A 67 -6.70 10.58 -8.00
CA LYS A 67 -5.82 10.81 -9.16
C LYS A 67 -4.40 10.27 -8.98
N HIS A 68 -3.86 10.34 -7.76
CA HIS A 68 -2.55 9.77 -7.46
C HIS A 68 -2.59 8.25 -7.63
N GLY A 69 -3.55 7.58 -7.00
CA GLY A 69 -3.73 6.13 -7.13
C GLY A 69 -3.82 5.67 -8.57
N VAL A 70 -4.54 6.39 -9.43
CA VAL A 70 -4.62 6.11 -10.87
C VAL A 70 -3.24 6.13 -11.54
N ILE A 71 -2.43 7.15 -11.29
CA ILE A 71 -1.11 7.28 -11.91
C ILE A 71 -0.11 6.25 -11.38
N TYR A 72 -0.07 6.05 -10.06
CA TYR A 72 0.82 5.04 -9.46
C TYR A 72 0.41 3.62 -9.84
N LEU A 73 -0.89 3.32 -9.96
CA LEU A 73 -1.37 2.04 -10.49
C LEU A 73 -0.85 1.81 -11.91
N GLY A 74 -0.93 2.83 -12.76
CA GLY A 74 -0.36 2.78 -14.12
C GLY A 74 1.14 2.52 -14.10
N ALA A 75 1.89 3.28 -13.29
CA ALA A 75 3.34 3.14 -13.19
C ALA A 75 3.77 1.76 -12.66
N LEU A 76 3.12 1.26 -11.60
CA LEU A 76 3.37 -0.08 -11.05
C LEU A 76 3.07 -1.16 -12.08
N SER A 77 1.95 -1.04 -12.78
CA SER A 77 1.53 -2.00 -13.80
C SER A 77 2.48 -2.02 -15.01
N MET A 78 2.98 -0.86 -15.44
CA MET A 78 4.02 -0.79 -16.47
C MET A 78 5.32 -1.42 -15.99
N ARG A 79 5.72 -1.22 -14.72
CA ARG A 79 6.94 -1.80 -14.15
C ARG A 79 6.87 -3.34 -14.08
N LEU A 80 5.67 -3.90 -13.97
CA LEU A 80 5.44 -5.34 -14.01
C LEU A 80 5.25 -5.91 -15.44
N GLY A 81 5.10 -5.05 -16.45
CA GLY A 81 4.80 -5.51 -17.81
C GLY A 81 3.34 -5.95 -18.01
N VAL A 82 2.38 -5.29 -17.36
CA VAL A 82 0.95 -5.55 -17.54
C VAL A 82 0.49 -5.03 -18.91
N LYS A 83 -0.36 -5.79 -19.61
CA LYS A 83 -0.97 -5.36 -20.87
C LYS A 83 -2.10 -4.39 -20.56
N ILE A 84 -1.89 -3.12 -20.84
CA ILE A 84 -2.87 -2.08 -20.56
C ILE A 84 -3.57 -1.70 -21.87
N ALA A 85 -4.90 -1.70 -21.85
CA ALA A 85 -5.74 -1.34 -22.99
C ALA A 85 -5.55 0.14 -23.38
N GLU A 86 -5.81 0.46 -24.64
CA GLU A 86 -5.67 1.83 -25.15
C GLU A 86 -6.62 2.82 -24.45
N GLU A 87 -7.81 2.34 -24.08
CA GLU A 87 -8.81 3.12 -23.34
C GLU A 87 -8.29 3.52 -21.95
N ASP A 88 -7.69 2.57 -21.24
CA ASP A 88 -7.08 2.81 -19.93
C ASP A 88 -5.83 3.69 -20.05
N MET A 89 -5.03 3.52 -21.11
CA MET A 89 -3.91 4.41 -21.43
C MET A 89 -4.37 5.86 -21.62
N ARG A 90 -5.50 6.07 -22.29
CA ARG A 90 -6.09 7.41 -22.47
C ARG A 90 -6.48 8.02 -21.12
N VAL A 91 -7.06 7.22 -20.23
CA VAL A 91 -7.40 7.64 -18.85
C VAL A 91 -6.15 8.08 -18.08
N LEU A 92 -5.05 7.31 -18.16
CA LEU A 92 -3.81 7.66 -17.48
C LEU A 92 -3.22 8.97 -18.01
N LYS A 93 -3.20 9.15 -19.34
CA LYS A 93 -2.74 10.39 -19.98
C LYS A 93 -3.56 11.59 -19.56
N GLU A 94 -4.89 11.47 -19.56
CA GLU A 94 -5.78 12.55 -19.11
C GLU A 94 -5.55 12.87 -17.63
N THR A 95 -5.44 11.84 -16.79
CA THR A 95 -5.24 12.02 -15.34
C THR A 95 -3.90 12.68 -15.03
N LEU A 96 -2.84 12.38 -15.81
CA LEU A 96 -1.50 12.96 -15.62
C LEU A 96 -1.50 14.49 -15.77
N THR A 97 -2.33 15.02 -16.68
CA THR A 97 -2.47 16.48 -16.85
C THR A 97 -3.13 17.17 -15.66
N ARG A 98 -3.94 16.43 -14.89
CA ARG A 98 -4.77 16.96 -13.81
C ARG A 98 -4.21 16.73 -12.41
N VAL A 99 -3.23 15.83 -12.26
CA VAL A 99 -2.62 15.49 -10.96
C VAL A 99 -1.54 16.51 -10.60
N ARG A 100 -1.39 16.77 -9.30
CA ARG A 100 -0.31 17.61 -8.75
C ARG A 100 0.80 16.70 -8.26
N MET A 101 1.92 16.67 -8.96
CA MET A 101 3.12 15.89 -8.62
C MET A 101 4.34 16.67 -9.09
N TYR A 102 5.51 16.29 -8.60
CA TYR A 102 6.77 16.87 -9.02
C TYR A 102 6.99 16.73 -10.53
N ASN A 103 7.66 17.71 -11.13
CA ASN A 103 7.87 17.74 -12.58
C ASN A 103 8.67 16.53 -13.05
N GLU A 104 9.67 16.09 -12.29
CA GLU A 104 10.48 14.91 -12.61
C GLU A 104 9.63 13.63 -12.66
N ALA A 105 8.80 13.37 -11.63
CA ALA A 105 7.85 12.27 -11.64
C ALA A 105 6.85 12.36 -12.83
N LYS A 106 6.37 13.56 -13.16
CA LYS A 106 5.49 13.76 -14.33
C LYS A 106 6.18 13.42 -15.64
N GLU A 107 7.42 13.86 -15.83
CA GLU A 107 8.20 13.58 -17.04
C GLU A 107 8.50 12.09 -17.18
N GLN A 108 8.85 11.41 -16.09
CA GLN A 108 9.04 9.96 -16.08
C GLN A 108 7.76 9.23 -16.48
N MET A 109 6.62 9.62 -15.90
CA MET A 109 5.34 9.04 -16.27
C MET A 109 4.96 9.34 -17.72
N HIS A 110 5.22 10.55 -18.21
CA HIS A 110 4.96 10.92 -19.61
C HIS A 110 5.78 10.05 -20.57
N LYS A 111 7.09 9.88 -20.30
CA LYS A 111 7.97 9.00 -21.08
C LYS A 111 7.49 7.55 -21.04
N GLY A 112 7.01 7.08 -19.88
CA GLY A 112 6.39 5.77 -19.75
C GLY A 112 5.14 5.64 -20.63
N LEU A 113 4.20 6.57 -20.55
CA LEU A 113 2.95 6.55 -21.32
C LEU A 113 3.13 6.70 -22.84
N GLU A 114 4.24 7.28 -23.30
CA GLU A 114 4.58 7.39 -24.72
C GLU A 114 5.41 6.21 -25.21
N GLY A 115 6.33 5.70 -24.38
CA GLY A 115 7.26 4.64 -24.75
C GLY A 115 6.74 3.23 -24.50
N TYR A 116 5.76 3.06 -23.60
CA TYR A 116 5.24 1.76 -23.23
C TYR A 116 4.38 1.16 -24.34
N LYS A 117 4.74 -0.04 -24.78
CA LYS A 117 4.10 -0.74 -25.90
C LYS A 117 2.95 -1.66 -25.50
N SER A 118 2.70 -1.84 -24.20
CA SER A 118 1.71 -2.79 -23.67
C SER A 118 1.88 -4.23 -24.21
N ASP A 119 3.10 -4.62 -24.58
CA ASP A 119 3.44 -5.93 -25.16
C ASP A 119 3.71 -7.01 -24.10
N GLY A 120 3.71 -6.64 -22.83
CA GLY A 120 4.07 -7.52 -21.72
C GLY A 120 5.49 -7.28 -21.19
N VAL A 121 6.25 -6.38 -21.79
CA VAL A 121 7.61 -6.06 -21.36
C VAL A 121 7.56 -4.99 -20.29
N ALA A 122 8.17 -5.25 -19.13
CA ALA A 122 8.30 -4.28 -18.05
C ALA A 122 8.97 -2.98 -18.52
N TRP A 123 8.41 -1.84 -18.12
CA TRP A 123 9.02 -0.53 -18.32
C TRP A 123 9.92 -0.16 -17.15
N ASP A 124 11.17 0.16 -17.46
CA ASP A 124 12.09 0.72 -16.49
C ASP A 124 12.03 2.25 -16.51
N PHE A 125 11.49 2.84 -15.43
CA PHE A 125 11.43 4.29 -15.24
C PHE A 125 12.81 4.90 -14.93
N LYS A 126 13.83 4.09 -14.66
CA LYS A 126 15.17 4.52 -14.23
C LYS A 126 15.14 5.46 -13.03
N SER A 127 14.10 5.33 -12.20
CA SER A 127 14.04 6.03 -10.92
C SER A 127 14.98 5.31 -9.96
N PRO A 128 16.05 5.95 -9.45
CA PRO A 128 16.83 5.32 -8.40
C PRO A 128 15.91 4.98 -7.24
N GLY A 129 15.99 3.74 -6.76
CA GLY A 129 15.15 3.28 -5.65
C GLY A 129 15.41 4.09 -4.38
N VAL A 130 14.61 3.91 -3.34
CA VAL A 130 14.76 4.65 -2.07
C VAL A 130 16.18 4.51 -1.50
N ILE A 131 16.76 3.30 -1.53
CA ILE A 131 18.12 3.04 -1.05
C ILE A 131 19.18 3.79 -1.89
N GLU A 132 19.01 3.80 -3.20
CA GLU A 132 19.95 4.46 -4.13
C GLU A 132 19.86 5.98 -4.03
N THR A 133 18.66 6.52 -3.85
CA THR A 133 18.45 7.96 -3.68
C THR A 133 18.99 8.44 -2.33
N MET A 134 18.83 7.65 -1.26
CA MET A 134 19.49 7.92 0.04
C MET A 134 21.02 7.88 -0.04
N GLN A 135 21.59 7.00 -0.88
CA GLN A 135 23.04 6.93 -1.09
C GLN A 135 23.56 8.08 -1.96
N GLY A 136 22.81 8.50 -2.98
CA GLY A 136 23.16 9.60 -3.88
C GLY A 136 23.07 10.99 -3.26
N MET A 137 22.27 11.17 -2.20
CA MET A 137 22.20 12.43 -1.44
C MET A 137 23.33 12.58 -0.40
N ARG A 138 24.22 11.60 -0.24
CA ARG A 138 25.37 11.72 0.68
C ARG A 138 26.47 12.59 0.04
N PRO A 139 26.96 13.64 0.72
CA PRO A 139 28.12 14.38 0.24
C PRO A 139 29.35 13.46 0.20
N PRO A 140 30.21 13.57 -0.84
CA PRO A 140 31.40 12.76 -0.97
C PRO A 140 32.32 12.99 0.23
N GLY A 141 32.59 11.93 1.02
CA GLY A 141 33.47 11.98 2.19
C GLY A 141 32.83 11.62 3.54
N SER A 142 31.53 11.36 3.61
CA SER A 142 30.92 10.82 4.83
C SER A 142 31.23 9.33 5.01
N LYS A 143 32.08 8.99 5.99
CA LYS A 143 32.29 7.60 6.42
C LYS A 143 30.97 7.03 6.92
N GLY A 144 30.68 5.80 6.53
CA GLY A 144 29.37 5.15 6.61
C GLY A 144 28.67 5.31 7.96
N PHE A 145 27.36 5.58 7.89
CA PHE A 145 26.45 5.03 8.87
C PHE A 145 26.40 3.52 8.63
N ASP A 146 27.01 2.77 9.53
CA ASP A 146 26.64 1.39 9.75
C ASP A 146 25.12 1.35 9.90
N LEU A 147 24.51 0.52 9.07
CA LEU A 147 23.13 0.07 9.25
C LEU A 147 22.92 -0.16 10.74
N ILE A 148 21.87 0.45 11.29
CA ILE A 148 21.32 0.07 12.58
C ILE A 148 20.89 -1.38 12.40
N ASN A 149 21.84 -2.29 12.63
CA ASN A 149 21.58 -3.67 12.89
C ASN A 149 20.84 -3.64 14.23
N VAL A 150 19.51 -3.68 14.18
CA VAL A 150 18.70 -4.06 15.33
C VAL A 150 18.97 -5.54 15.58
N SER A 151 20.18 -5.83 16.05
CA SER A 151 20.37 -6.97 16.92
C SER A 151 19.69 -6.56 18.22
N GLN A 152 18.50 -7.12 18.46
CA GLN A 152 17.93 -7.17 19.79
C GLN A 152 18.93 -7.91 20.69
N ASP A 153 19.86 -7.18 21.29
CA ASP A 153 20.63 -7.65 22.42
C ASP A 153 20.07 -6.98 23.67
N PHE A 154 19.02 -7.60 24.20
CA PHE A 154 18.35 -7.22 25.46
C PHE A 154 19.17 -7.62 26.71
N SER A 155 20.50 -7.76 26.60
CA SER A 155 21.33 -8.34 27.66
C SER A 155 22.20 -7.34 28.42
N ARG A 156 22.08 -6.03 28.18
CA ARG A 156 22.80 -5.01 28.96
C ARG A 156 21.91 -3.83 29.34
N MET A 157 20.96 -4.08 30.22
CA MET A 157 20.53 -3.01 31.12
C MET A 157 21.63 -2.82 32.19
N PRO A 158 22.13 -1.60 32.43
CA PRO A 158 22.86 -1.33 33.66
C PRO A 158 21.89 -1.48 34.84
N THR A 159 22.22 -2.36 35.78
CA THR A 159 21.52 -2.48 37.05
C THR A 159 21.58 -1.13 37.79
N PRO A 160 20.47 -0.67 38.39
CA PRO A 160 20.54 0.44 39.33
C PRO A 160 21.28 -0.02 40.59
N MET A 161 22.37 0.67 40.94
CA MET A 161 23.08 0.47 42.21
C MET A 161 22.27 0.97 43.40
N PRO A 162 22.49 0.38 44.59
CA PRO A 162 21.60 0.50 45.75
C PRO A 162 21.73 1.88 46.41
N LYS A 163 20.61 2.39 46.93
CA LYS A 163 20.63 3.42 47.97
C LYS A 163 20.19 2.74 49.26
N ASP A 164 21.18 2.47 50.11
CA ASP A 164 20.98 2.14 51.51
C ASP A 164 20.31 3.35 52.21
N GLY A 165 19.36 3.07 53.09
CA GLY A 165 18.72 4.07 53.95
C GLY A 165 17.29 3.71 54.33
N GLU A 166 17.19 2.78 55.28
CA GLU A 166 16.01 2.32 56.04
C GLU A 166 15.11 3.46 56.55
N VAL A 167 13.78 3.20 56.62
CA VAL A 167 12.90 3.19 57.81
C VAL A 167 11.59 2.50 57.36
N GLU A 168 11.35 1.25 57.75
CA GLU A 168 10.41 0.82 58.83
C GLU A 168 8.98 1.39 58.65
N GLU A 169 8.04 0.56 58.19
CA GLU A 169 7.04 -0.18 58.98
C GLU A 169 5.69 0.57 58.94
N ASP A 170 4.66 -0.06 58.36
CA ASP A 170 3.53 -0.52 59.16
C ASP A 170 2.44 -1.15 58.30
N ASP A 171 1.95 -2.26 58.82
CA ASP A 171 0.91 -3.14 58.33
C ASP A 171 -0.46 -2.47 58.20
N LYS A 172 -1.25 -2.91 57.20
CA LYS A 172 -2.64 -3.35 57.41
C LYS A 172 -3.26 -3.99 56.17
N GLU A 173 -3.25 -5.31 56.20
CA GLU A 173 -4.44 -6.17 56.25
C GLU A 173 -5.74 -5.80 55.49
N MET A 174 -6.20 -6.84 54.78
CA MET A 174 -7.58 -7.27 54.54
C MET A 174 -8.40 -6.64 53.42
N GLY A 175 -8.90 -7.50 52.52
CA GLY A 175 -9.99 -7.13 51.63
C GLY A 175 -10.31 -8.11 50.51
N VAL A 176 -10.83 -9.29 50.87
CA VAL A 176 -11.48 -10.29 50.00
C VAL A 176 -12.57 -9.67 49.10
N ALA A 177 -12.66 -10.10 47.83
CA ALA A 177 -13.92 -10.53 47.20
C ALA A 177 -13.73 -10.95 45.72
N VAL A 178 -13.87 -12.26 45.50
CA VAL A 178 -14.36 -12.87 44.26
C VAL A 178 -15.88 -12.69 44.22
N GLU A 179 -16.45 -12.35 43.07
CA GLU A 179 -17.72 -12.88 42.50
C GLU A 179 -18.12 -12.04 41.28
N SER A 180 -18.25 -12.63 40.09
CA SER A 180 -19.43 -13.34 39.56
C SER A 180 -20.56 -12.35 39.15
N GLY A 181 -20.97 -12.41 37.87
CA GLY A 181 -21.96 -11.49 37.32
C GLY A 181 -22.30 -11.76 35.85
N GLN A 182 -23.04 -12.85 35.62
CA GLN A 182 -23.77 -13.13 34.38
C GLN A 182 -24.92 -12.13 34.14
N ALA A 183 -25.28 -11.90 32.87
CA ALA A 183 -26.64 -11.88 32.28
C ALA A 183 -26.62 -10.99 31.02
N SER A 184 -26.75 -11.50 29.78
CA SER A 184 -27.92 -12.17 29.16
C SER A 184 -29.17 -11.29 29.05
N LYS A 185 -29.50 -10.88 27.82
CA LYS A 185 -30.85 -10.76 27.21
C LYS A 185 -30.69 -10.25 25.76
N LYS A 186 -30.80 -11.10 24.73
CA LYS A 186 -32.01 -11.62 24.04
C LYS A 186 -32.80 -10.59 23.20
N ALA A 187 -32.91 -10.95 21.91
CA ALA A 187 -34.09 -10.87 21.02
C ALA A 187 -34.53 -9.46 20.57
N ALA A 188 -35.13 -9.20 19.40
CA ALA A 188 -35.64 -9.97 18.27
C ALA A 188 -35.63 -9.01 17.05
N GLY A 189 -35.49 -9.46 15.80
CA GLY A 189 -36.56 -9.96 14.94
C GLY A 189 -36.09 -9.78 13.49
N LYS A 190 -36.08 -10.82 12.65
CA LYS A 190 -37.21 -11.41 11.89
C LYS A 190 -37.69 -10.55 10.72
N ASP A 191 -37.49 -11.14 9.54
CA ASP A 191 -38.43 -11.26 8.43
C ASP A 191 -38.76 -10.03 7.56
N ALA A 192 -38.17 -10.02 6.36
CA ALA A 192 -38.85 -9.72 5.09
C ALA A 192 -37.99 -10.31 3.95
N LEU A 193 -38.34 -11.50 3.42
CA LEU A 193 -39.08 -11.69 2.16
C LEU A 193 -38.50 -10.82 1.02
N ASP A 194 -37.71 -11.36 0.09
CA ASP A 194 -38.13 -12.29 -0.99
C ASP A 194 -39.30 -11.71 -1.79
N ASP A 195 -39.01 -11.07 -2.93
CA ASP A 195 -39.81 -11.28 -4.14
C ASP A 195 -39.19 -10.66 -5.40
N LYS A 196 -39.25 -11.46 -6.47
CA LYS A 196 -39.30 -11.11 -7.90
C LYS A 196 -38.00 -11.05 -8.71
N ALA A 197 -37.52 -12.26 -8.98
CA ALA A 197 -37.26 -12.69 -10.36
C ALA A 197 -38.53 -12.56 -11.24
N LYS A 198 -38.31 -12.36 -12.56
CA LYS A 198 -39.24 -12.22 -13.72
C LYS A 198 -39.17 -10.78 -14.29
N VAL A 199 -38.98 -10.52 -15.60
CA VAL A 199 -39.24 -11.34 -16.80
C VAL A 199 -38.79 -10.58 -18.07
N ARG A 200 -38.27 -11.34 -19.06
CA ARG A 200 -38.28 -11.15 -20.55
C ARG A 200 -37.61 -9.89 -21.14
N ALA A 201 -36.62 -9.98 -22.04
CA ALA A 201 -36.66 -10.51 -23.42
C ALA A 201 -37.72 -9.82 -24.30
N TRP A 202 -37.33 -9.48 -25.54
CA TRP A 202 -38.05 -8.80 -26.66
C TRP A 202 -37.61 -7.33 -26.84
N PHE A 203 -37.33 -6.78 -28.02
CA PHE A 203 -37.26 -7.30 -29.40
C PHE A 203 -36.48 -6.28 -30.25
N LEU A 204 -36.01 -6.75 -31.41
CA LEU A 204 -35.49 -5.96 -32.52
C LEU A 204 -36.35 -4.72 -32.87
N PHE A 205 -35.69 -3.60 -33.16
CA PHE A 205 -35.99 -2.73 -34.31
C PHE A 205 -34.70 -2.09 -34.80
#